data_AF-A0A953BRQ4-F1
#
_entry.id   AF-A0A953BRQ4-F1
#
_cell.length_a   1.000
_cell.length_b   1.000
_cell.length_c   1.000
_cell.angle_alpha   90.00
_cell.angle_beta   90.00
_cell.angle_gamma   90.00
#
_symmetry.space_group_name_H-M   'P 1'
#
loop_
_entity.id
_entity.type
_entity.pdbx_description
1 polymer ?
#
loop_
_entity_poly.entity_id
_entity_poly.type
_entity_poly.pdbx_seq_one_letter_code
_entity_poly.pdbx_strand_id
1 'polypeptide(L)'
;MRVPLSKIYRAFPEFDPFPDAECERYIRYAYQQARMRIGCIPLVVFVVSLPLYAVLLSASVAGLMYVGIELPEGYLIVPVLLSASVVGVPALLALLSRDVVLRRVLKDRLRTARCPNCEFSLLGLPVVEGATRCPECGTQIVLSMHNLTPRDLEIRREEQDARPNDAEAAWETPGKRGATEGSSGGVRPS
;
A
#
# COMPACT_ATOMS: atom_id res chain seq x y z
N MET A 1 16.78 -5.74 -6.57
CA MET A 1 15.58 -4.91 -6.27
C MET A 1 14.36 -5.63 -6.82
N ARG A 2 13.41 -6.03 -5.96
CA ARG A 2 12.12 -6.53 -6.44
C ARG A 2 11.34 -5.31 -6.94
N VAL A 3 10.91 -5.29 -8.20
CA VAL A 3 10.00 -4.26 -8.72
C VAL A 3 8.60 -4.76 -8.40
N PRO A 4 7.97 -4.32 -7.29
CA PRO A 4 6.71 -4.90 -6.85
C PRO A 4 5.58 -4.19 -7.60
N LEU A 5 5.40 -4.55 -8.87
CA LEU A 5 4.33 -3.98 -9.69
C LEU A 5 2.94 -4.40 -9.20
N SER A 6 2.81 -5.52 -8.46
CA SER A 6 1.51 -6.01 -7.99
C SER A 6 1.24 -5.85 -6.49
N LYS A 7 2.26 -5.63 -5.63
CA LYS A 7 2.10 -5.58 -4.16
C LYS A 7 3.08 -4.61 -3.48
N ILE A 8 2.81 -3.32 -3.59
CA ILE A 8 3.69 -2.24 -3.09
C ILE A 8 3.93 -2.33 -1.57
N TYR A 9 2.95 -2.79 -0.79
CA TYR A 9 3.07 -2.93 0.67
C TYR A 9 4.19 -3.88 1.10
N ARG A 10 4.53 -4.91 0.29
CA ARG A 10 5.65 -5.83 0.60
C ARG A 10 7.03 -5.18 0.55
N ALA A 11 7.13 -3.92 0.13
CA ALA A 11 8.38 -3.17 0.23
C ALA A 11 8.66 -2.66 1.65
N PHE A 12 7.72 -2.79 2.58
CA PHE A 12 7.75 -2.22 3.92
C PHE A 12 7.59 -3.35 4.95
N PRO A 13 8.62 -3.66 5.75
CA PRO A 13 8.56 -4.73 6.74
C PRO A 13 7.50 -4.48 7.82
N GLU A 14 7.08 -3.22 8.02
CA GLU A 14 6.03 -2.86 8.97
C GLU A 14 4.67 -3.46 8.61
N PHE A 15 4.43 -3.80 7.34
CA PHE A 15 3.19 -4.43 6.88
C PHE A 15 3.26 -5.97 6.90
N ASP A 16 4.43 -6.58 7.11
CA ASP A 16 4.58 -8.04 7.13
C ASP A 16 3.72 -8.76 8.19
N PRO A 17 3.41 -8.18 9.37
CA PRO A 17 2.52 -8.81 10.35
C PRO A 17 1.04 -8.81 9.97
N PHE A 18 0.64 -8.00 8.99
CA PHE A 18 -0.77 -7.74 8.66
C PHE A 18 -1.22 -8.60 7.46
N PRO A 19 -2.49 -9.04 7.43
CA PRO A 19 -3.04 -9.75 6.27
C PRO A 19 -3.05 -8.84 5.03
N ASP A 20 -2.89 -9.46 3.85
CA ASP A 20 -2.83 -8.77 2.55
C ASP A 20 -4.05 -7.84 2.32
N ALA A 21 -5.24 -8.26 2.73
CA ALA A 21 -6.49 -7.51 2.55
C ALA A 21 -6.51 -6.18 3.33
N GLU A 22 -6.01 -6.17 4.57
CA GLU A 22 -5.88 -4.96 5.39
C GLU A 22 -4.86 -3.99 4.78
N CYS A 23 -3.73 -4.52 4.30
CA CYS A 23 -2.69 -3.74 3.64
C CYS A 23 -3.22 -3.05 2.37
N GLU A 24 -3.98 -3.77 1.55
CA GLU A 24 -4.60 -3.21 0.35
C GLU A 24 -5.61 -2.10 0.67
N ARG A 25 -6.41 -2.29 1.73
CA ARG A 25 -7.37 -1.27 2.18
C ARG A 25 -6.67 -0.02 2.68
N TYR A 26 -5.61 -0.18 3.47
CA TYR A 26 -4.80 0.94 3.95
C TYR A 26 -4.15 1.70 2.78
N ILE A 27 -3.57 0.98 1.80
CA ILE A 27 -3.02 1.62 0.59
C ILE A 27 -4.09 2.38 -0.16
N ARG A 28 -5.29 1.80 -0.34
CA ARG A 28 -6.40 2.45 -1.05
C ARG A 28 -6.80 3.76 -0.36
N TYR A 29 -6.88 3.76 0.96
CA TYR A 29 -7.15 4.96 1.75
C TYR A 29 -6.04 6.01 1.62
N ALA A 30 -4.78 5.59 1.78
CA ALA A 30 -3.62 6.47 1.58
C ALA A 30 -3.60 7.08 0.16
N TYR A 31 -3.99 6.31 -0.85
CA TYR A 31 -4.10 6.78 -2.24
C TYR A 31 -5.19 7.84 -2.41
N GLN A 32 -6.35 7.67 -1.79
CA GLN A 32 -7.44 8.63 -1.86
C GLN A 32 -7.03 9.98 -1.24
N GLN A 33 -6.37 9.95 -0.09
CA GLN A 33 -5.93 11.16 0.59
C GLN A 33 -4.78 11.86 -0.17
N ALA A 34 -3.89 11.09 -0.78
CA ALA A 34 -2.78 11.63 -1.57
C ALA A 34 -3.11 11.84 -3.05
N ARG A 35 -4.36 11.66 -3.48
CA ARG A 35 -4.78 11.67 -4.89
C ARG A 35 -4.29 12.90 -5.66
N MET A 36 -4.42 14.09 -5.06
CA MET A 36 -3.97 15.34 -5.69
C MET A 36 -2.44 15.37 -5.87
N ARG A 37 -1.68 14.93 -4.87
CA ARG A 37 -0.20 14.91 -4.94
C ARG A 37 0.30 13.84 -5.91
N ILE A 38 -0.28 12.64 -5.86
CA ILE A 38 0.07 11.50 -6.73
C ILE A 38 -0.27 11.80 -8.19
N GLY A 39 -1.33 12.57 -8.46
CA GLY A 39 -1.70 12.98 -9.83
C GLY A 39 -0.86 14.15 -10.36
N CYS A 40 -0.68 15.20 -9.58
CA CYS A 40 -0.02 16.42 -10.05
C CYS A 40 1.49 16.25 -10.24
N ILE A 41 2.20 15.56 -9.34
CA ILE A 41 3.66 15.45 -9.41
C ILE A 41 4.15 14.77 -10.70
N PRO A 42 3.69 13.56 -11.09
CA PRO A 42 4.16 12.93 -12.33
C PRO A 42 3.77 13.72 -13.57
N LEU A 43 2.64 14.42 -13.54
CA LEU A 43 2.24 15.32 -14.62
C LEU A 43 3.19 16.51 -14.75
N VAL A 44 3.54 17.16 -13.64
CA VAL A 44 4.55 18.24 -13.63
C VAL A 44 5.90 17.72 -14.10
N VAL A 45 6.35 16.55 -13.63
CA VAL A 45 7.60 15.91 -14.07
C VAL A 45 7.57 15.65 -15.58
N PHE A 46 6.45 15.15 -16.12
CA PHE A 46 6.29 14.91 -17.55
C PHE A 46 6.35 16.23 -18.35
N VAL A 47 5.57 17.24 -17.94
CA VAL A 47 5.49 18.56 -18.60
C VAL A 47 6.84 19.28 -18.60
N VAL A 48 7.65 19.11 -17.54
CA VAL A 48 8.98 19.74 -17.44
C VAL A 48 10.05 18.91 -18.18
N SER A 49 10.01 17.58 -18.06
CA SER A 49 11.04 16.71 -18.67
C SER A 49 10.92 16.63 -20.18
N LEU A 50 9.72 16.72 -20.75
CA LEU A 50 9.49 16.66 -22.19
C LEU A 50 10.20 17.78 -22.98
N PRO A 51 10.00 19.09 -22.68
CA PRO A 51 10.70 20.16 -23.38
C PRO A 51 12.20 20.13 -23.10
N LEU A 52 12.62 19.81 -21.87
CA LEU A 52 14.04 19.69 -21.53
C LEU A 52 14.72 18.60 -22.37
N TYR A 53 14.08 17.43 -22.49
CA TYR A 53 14.59 16.33 -23.30
C TYR A 53 14.59 16.69 -24.79
N ALA A 54 13.55 17.37 -25.29
CA ALA A 54 13.51 17.84 -26.68
C ALA A 54 14.65 18.82 -26.99
N VAL A 55 14.95 19.76 -26.08
CA VAL A 55 16.08 20.69 -26.23
C VAL A 55 17.41 19.94 -26.25
N LEU A 56 17.64 19.04 -25.29
CA LEU A 56 18.86 18.22 -25.23
C LEU A 56 19.05 17.38 -26.50
N LEU A 57 17.96 16.80 -27.01
CA LEU A 57 17.98 16.01 -28.23
C LEU A 57 18.24 16.86 -29.47
N SER A 58 17.63 18.05 -29.55
CA SER A 58 17.90 18.98 -30.66
C SER A 58 19.36 19.44 -30.67
N ALA A 59 19.93 19.72 -29.49
CA ALA A 59 21.31 20.14 -29.33
C ALA A 59 22.30 19.02 -29.68
N SER A 60 21.99 17.76 -29.34
CA SER A 60 22.84 16.62 -29.71
C SER A 60 22.81 16.36 -31.22
N VAL A 61 21.63 16.45 -31.86
CA VAL A 61 21.52 16.33 -33.33
C VAL A 61 22.27 17.46 -34.03
N ALA A 62 22.12 18.71 -33.58
CA ALA A 62 22.86 19.85 -34.14
C ALA A 62 24.38 19.69 -33.97
N GLY A 63 24.84 19.20 -32.81
CA GLY A 63 26.25 18.91 -32.57
C GLY A 63 26.80 17.82 -33.50
N LEU A 64 26.03 16.75 -33.75
CA LEU A 64 26.41 15.70 -34.70
C LEU A 64 26.55 16.24 -36.14
N MET A 65 25.63 17.11 -36.56
CA MET A 65 25.73 17.78 -37.87
C MET A 65 26.95 18.70 -37.95
N TYR A 66 27.28 19.42 -36.88
CA TYR A 66 28.45 20.31 -36.84
C TYR A 66 29.78 19.56 -37.00
N VAL A 67 29.87 18.32 -36.51
CA VAL A 67 31.06 17.47 -36.64
C VAL A 67 31.14 16.81 -38.03
N GLY A 68 30.12 16.97 -38.88
CA GLY A 68 30.10 16.38 -40.22
C GLY A 68 29.85 14.87 -40.22
N ILE A 69 29.18 14.35 -39.18
CA ILE A 69 28.80 12.93 -39.15
C ILE A 69 27.59 12.77 -40.07
N GLU A 70 27.83 12.27 -41.28
CA GLU A 70 26.77 11.92 -42.22
C GLU A 70 26.04 10.67 -41.71
N LEU A 71 24.72 10.81 -41.51
CA LEU A 71 23.86 9.67 -41.20
C LEU A 71 23.70 8.84 -42.48
N PRO A 72 24.05 7.54 -42.46
CA PRO A 72 23.91 6.69 -43.65
C PRO A 72 22.47 6.66 -44.15
N GLU A 73 22.27 6.89 -45.45
CA GLU A 73 20.97 7.14 -46.12
C GLU A 73 19.91 6.02 -45.97
N GLY A 74 20.23 4.88 -45.35
CA GLY A 74 19.30 3.75 -45.15
C GLY A 74 18.65 3.65 -43.77
N TYR A 75 19.00 4.50 -42.80
CA TYR A 75 18.62 4.28 -41.40
C TYR A 75 17.33 5.00 -40.99
N LEU A 76 16.19 4.56 -41.55
CA LEU A 76 14.85 4.93 -41.05
C LEU A 76 14.64 4.59 -39.56
N ILE A 77 15.45 3.68 -39.01
CA ILE A 77 15.41 3.29 -37.61
C ILE A 77 15.78 4.47 -36.69
N VAL A 78 16.70 5.34 -37.08
CA VAL A 78 17.18 6.44 -36.22
C VAL A 78 16.07 7.44 -35.87
N PRO A 79 15.33 8.05 -36.82
CA PRO A 79 14.25 8.97 -36.48
C PRO A 79 13.09 8.28 -35.74
N VAL A 80 12.83 7.00 -36.01
CA VAL A 80 11.84 6.21 -35.26
C VAL A 80 12.28 6.02 -33.81
N LEU A 81 13.55 5.68 -33.57
CA LEU A 81 14.07 5.52 -32.21
C LEU A 81 14.10 6.86 -31.46
N LEU A 82 14.47 7.95 -32.14
CA LEU A 82 14.47 9.31 -31.59
C LEU A 82 13.07 9.74 -31.17
N SER A 83 12.09 9.58 -32.06
CA SER A 83 10.70 9.95 -31.76
C SER A 83 10.11 9.09 -30.65
N ALA A 84 10.43 7.79 -30.63
CA ALA A 84 10.06 6.90 -29.53
C ALA A 84 10.71 7.33 -28.19
N SER A 85 11.97 7.76 -28.19
CA SER A 85 12.67 8.17 -26.96
C SER A 85 12.14 9.49 -26.40
N VAL A 86 11.72 10.43 -27.27
CA VAL A 86 11.11 11.71 -26.88
C VAL A 86 9.88 11.52 -26.01
N VAL A 87 9.06 10.50 -26.29
CA VAL A 87 7.88 10.21 -25.48
C VAL A 87 8.19 9.21 -24.38
N GLY A 88 8.99 8.18 -24.69
CA GLY A 88 9.27 7.07 -23.80
C GLY A 88 10.05 7.47 -22.54
N VAL A 89 11.08 8.30 -22.67
CA VAL A 89 11.92 8.70 -21.53
C VAL A 89 11.14 9.57 -20.54
N PRO A 90 10.45 10.65 -20.94
CA PRO A 90 9.59 11.42 -20.03
C PRO A 90 8.48 10.60 -19.40
N ALA A 91 7.83 9.70 -20.16
CA ALA A 91 6.78 8.83 -19.63
C ALA A 91 7.33 7.88 -18.55
N LEU A 92 8.49 7.27 -18.79
CA LEU A 92 9.14 6.41 -17.81
C LEU A 92 9.54 7.20 -16.55
N LEU A 93 10.11 8.39 -16.70
CA LEU A 93 10.44 9.27 -15.58
C LEU A 93 9.19 9.66 -14.77
N ALA A 94 8.09 9.98 -15.43
CA ALA A 94 6.82 10.29 -14.78
C ALA A 94 6.30 9.08 -13.98
N LEU A 95 6.34 7.87 -14.54
CA LEU A 95 5.97 6.63 -13.83
C LEU A 95 6.87 6.37 -12.61
N LEU A 96 8.18 6.48 -12.76
CA LEU A 96 9.12 6.31 -11.65
C LEU A 96 8.90 7.37 -10.55
N SER A 97 8.63 8.61 -10.94
CA SER A 97 8.35 9.68 -9.99
C SER A 97 7.08 9.40 -9.18
N ARG A 98 6.04 8.85 -9.80
CA ARG A 98 4.80 8.43 -9.12
C ARG A 98 5.08 7.41 -8.03
N ASP A 99 5.90 6.40 -8.33
CA ASP A 99 6.26 5.36 -7.35
C ASP A 99 7.11 5.92 -6.20
N VAL A 100 8.05 6.81 -6.50
CA VAL A 100 8.87 7.47 -5.48
C VAL A 100 8.02 8.34 -4.57
N VAL A 101 7.10 9.12 -5.12
CA VAL A 101 6.15 9.95 -4.35
C VAL A 101 5.30 9.09 -3.46
N LEU A 102 4.73 8.00 -3.99
CA LEU A 102 3.91 7.09 -3.22
C LEU A 102 4.69 6.48 -2.06
N ARG A 103 5.92 6.00 -2.31
CA ARG A 103 6.79 5.44 -1.25
C ARG A 103 7.14 6.48 -0.19
N ARG A 104 7.40 7.73 -0.59
CA ARG A 104 7.65 8.83 0.35
C ARG A 104 6.42 9.12 1.21
N VAL A 105 5.24 9.25 0.61
CA VAL A 105 3.99 9.48 1.34
C VAL A 105 3.71 8.36 2.34
N LEU A 106 3.88 7.09 1.93
CA LEU A 106 3.71 5.95 2.84
C LEU A 106 4.74 5.99 3.98
N LYS A 107 6.01 6.25 3.65
CA LYS A 107 7.08 6.31 4.66
C LYS A 107 6.87 7.44 5.66
N ASP A 108 6.44 8.61 5.19
CA ASP A 108 6.13 9.75 6.06
C ASP A 108 4.94 9.43 6.98
N ARG A 109 3.90 8.77 6.46
CA ARG A 109 2.76 8.29 7.26
C ARG A 109 3.18 7.27 8.32
N LEU A 110 3.96 6.26 7.93
CA LEU A 110 4.50 5.27 8.87
C LEU A 110 5.37 5.93 9.94
N ARG A 111 6.20 6.91 9.57
CA ARG A 111 7.02 7.67 10.52
C ARG A 111 6.18 8.48 11.49
N THR A 112 5.08 9.07 11.01
CA THR A 112 4.15 9.84 11.85
C THR A 112 3.36 8.93 12.80
N ALA A 113 3.12 7.68 12.41
CA ALA A 113 2.47 6.66 13.25
C ALA A 113 3.40 5.99 14.26
N ARG A 114 4.61 6.51 14.51
CA ARG A 114 5.52 6.02 15.55
C ARG A 114 5.46 6.90 16.80
N CYS A 115 5.68 6.29 17.96
CA CYS A 115 5.82 7.04 19.21
C CYS A 115 6.99 8.02 19.11
N PRO A 116 6.82 9.33 19.43
CA PRO A 116 7.90 10.30 19.36
C PRO A 116 9.01 10.08 20.42
N ASN A 117 8.74 9.26 21.44
CA ASN A 117 9.68 8.98 22.53
C ASN A 117 10.51 7.71 22.29
N CYS A 118 9.86 6.59 21.96
CA CYS A 118 10.52 5.28 21.81
C CYS A 118 10.46 4.69 20.39
N GLU A 119 9.92 5.42 19.42
CA GLU A 119 9.73 4.99 18.01
C GLU A 119 8.88 3.73 17.78
N PHE A 120 8.23 3.19 18.83
CA PHE A 120 7.31 2.06 18.70
C PHE A 120 6.17 2.38 17.73
N SER A 121 5.81 1.43 16.87
CA SER A 121 4.72 1.58 15.91
C SER A 121 3.38 1.61 16.64
N LEU A 122 2.61 2.69 16.46
CA LEU A 122 1.30 2.84 17.09
C LEU A 122 0.17 2.18 16.27
N LEU A 123 0.49 1.67 15.08
CA LEU A 123 -0.47 1.05 14.18
C LEU A 123 -1.12 -0.16 14.86
N GLY A 124 -2.45 -0.21 14.84
CA GLY A 124 -3.22 -1.29 15.45
C GLY A 124 -3.44 -1.16 16.96
N LEU A 125 -2.95 -0.09 17.60
CA LEU A 125 -3.29 0.20 19.00
C LEU A 125 -4.69 0.80 19.13
N PRO A 126 -5.42 0.50 20.22
CA PRO A 126 -6.72 1.09 20.46
C PRO A 126 -6.59 2.61 20.67
N VAL A 127 -7.55 3.33 20.10
CA VAL A 127 -7.72 4.77 20.31
C VAL A 127 -8.81 4.97 21.36
N VAL A 128 -8.47 5.65 22.45
CA VAL A 128 -9.40 6.01 23.53
C VAL A 128 -9.45 7.54 23.57
N GLU A 129 -10.64 8.11 23.35
CA GLU A 129 -10.87 9.57 23.38
C GLU A 129 -9.93 10.38 22.46
N GLY A 130 -9.58 9.84 21.28
CA GLY A 130 -8.69 10.51 20.33
C GLY A 130 -7.21 10.50 20.72
N ALA A 131 -6.84 9.71 21.73
CA ALA A 131 -5.46 9.46 22.12
C ALA A 131 -5.14 7.96 22.09
N THR A 132 -3.86 7.63 21.94
CA THR A 132 -3.37 6.26 22.13
C THR A 132 -2.22 6.24 23.11
N ARG A 133 -2.12 5.19 23.93
CA ARG A 133 -1.06 5.03 24.93
C ARG A 133 -0.02 4.06 24.39
N CYS A 134 1.22 4.51 24.30
CA CYS A 134 2.32 3.64 23.89
C CYS A 134 2.53 2.52 24.92
N PRO A 135 2.55 1.23 24.53
CA PRO A 135 2.74 0.12 25.46
C PRO A 135 4.15 0.04 26.02
N GLU A 136 5.16 0.54 25.30
CA GLU A 136 6.57 0.47 25.72
C GLU A 136 6.93 1.55 26.74
N CYS A 137 6.63 2.82 26.42
CA CYS A 137 7.05 3.95 27.26
C CYS A 137 5.90 4.59 28.07
N GLY A 138 4.66 4.14 27.87
CA GLY A 138 3.49 4.67 28.57
C GLY A 138 3.04 6.06 28.14
N THR A 139 3.73 6.72 27.21
CA THR A 139 3.40 8.08 26.73
C THR A 139 2.04 8.07 26.04
N GLN A 140 1.17 9.00 26.45
CA GLN A 140 -0.12 9.24 25.82
C GLN A 140 0.07 10.21 24.65
N ILE A 141 -0.37 9.78 23.46
CA ILE A 141 -0.18 10.52 22.21
C ILE A 141 -1.56 10.95 21.73
N VAL A 142 -1.79 12.26 21.70
CA VAL A 142 -3.02 12.85 21.18
C VAL A 142 -2.93 12.90 19.65
N LEU A 143 -3.84 12.22 18.97
CA LEU A 143 -3.76 12.00 17.52
C LEU A 143 -3.82 13.30 16.70
N SER A 144 -4.66 14.25 17.15
CA SER A 144 -4.83 15.55 16.49
C SER A 144 -3.54 16.37 16.45
N MET A 145 -2.69 16.28 17.48
CA MET A 145 -1.40 16.99 17.52
C MET A 145 -0.40 16.45 16.49
N HIS A 146 -0.57 15.20 16.05
CA HIS A 146 0.31 14.53 15.09
C HIS A 146 -0.29 14.41 13.68
N ASN A 147 -1.40 15.10 13.39
CA ASN A 147 -2.14 14.96 12.12
C ASN A 147 -2.52 13.50 11.80
N LEU A 148 -2.77 12.72 12.85
CA LEU A 148 -3.29 11.35 12.76
C LEU A 148 -4.80 11.39 13.01
N THR A 149 -5.51 10.57 12.25
CA THR A 149 -6.93 10.29 12.49
C THR A 149 -7.07 8.91 13.13
N PRO A 150 -8.14 8.63 13.89
CA PRO A 150 -8.36 7.29 14.46
C PRO A 150 -8.30 6.18 13.41
N ARG A 151 -8.84 6.46 12.22
CA ARG A 151 -8.81 5.56 11.05
C ARG A 151 -7.41 5.19 10.58
N ASP A 152 -6.40 6.04 10.82
CA ASP A 152 -5.02 5.74 10.45
C ASP A 152 -4.41 4.65 11.35
N LEU A 153 -4.98 4.41 12.55
CA LEU A 153 -4.53 3.39 13.50
C LEU A 153 -5.40 2.12 13.48
N GLU A 154 -6.62 2.20 12.97
CA GLU A 154 -7.65 1.13 13.00
C GLU A 154 -7.45 0.00 11.96
N ILE A 155 -6.21 -0.35 11.58
CA ILE A 155 -5.95 -1.40 10.57
C ILE A 155 -6.53 -2.77 10.99
N ARG A 156 -6.59 -3.07 12.29
CA ARG A 156 -6.86 -4.40 12.86
C ARG A 156 -8.34 -4.75 13.10
N ARG A 157 -9.26 -3.78 13.16
CA ARG A 157 -10.50 -3.98 13.94
C ARG A 157 -11.64 -4.65 13.19
N GLU A 158 -11.76 -4.42 11.88
CA GLU A 158 -12.95 -4.90 11.17
C GLU A 158 -13.02 -6.43 11.05
N GLU A 159 -11.89 -7.14 10.99
CA GLU A 159 -11.92 -8.61 10.88
C GLU A 159 -12.13 -9.31 12.25
N GLN A 160 -11.75 -8.65 13.35
CA GLN A 160 -12.03 -9.13 14.71
C GLN A 160 -13.50 -8.91 15.11
N ASP A 161 -14.10 -7.81 14.67
CA ASP A 161 -15.53 -7.53 14.90
C ASP A 161 -16.42 -8.29 13.90
N ALA A 162 -15.90 -8.65 12.71
CA ALA A 162 -16.63 -9.41 11.69
C ALA A 162 -16.51 -10.94 11.83
N ARG A 163 -15.72 -11.47 12.77
CA ARG A 163 -16.01 -12.80 13.30
C ARG A 163 -17.20 -12.64 14.22
N PRO A 164 -18.41 -13.03 13.82
CA PRO A 164 -19.47 -13.19 14.79
C PRO A 164 -18.96 -14.22 15.81
N ASN A 165 -19.56 -14.20 16.99
CA ASN A 165 -19.31 -15.16 18.06
C ASN A 165 -19.75 -16.59 17.66
N ASP A 166 -19.35 -17.08 16.48
CA ASP A 166 -19.56 -18.43 15.97
C ASP A 166 -18.78 -19.44 16.84
N ALA A 167 -17.73 -18.99 17.53
CA ALA A 167 -17.11 -19.76 18.59
C ALA A 167 -18.03 -19.90 19.81
N GLU A 168 -18.87 -18.90 20.10
CA GLU A 168 -19.89 -18.92 21.16
C GLU A 168 -21.09 -19.80 20.80
N ALA A 169 -21.47 -19.86 19.52
CA ALA A 169 -22.49 -20.79 19.04
C ALA A 169 -22.04 -22.27 18.98
N ALA A 170 -20.72 -22.55 19.02
CA ALA A 170 -20.19 -23.91 18.91
C ALA A 170 -20.05 -24.65 20.26
N TRP A 171 -20.08 -23.96 21.41
CA TRP A 171 -20.01 -24.61 22.73
C TRP A 171 -21.35 -24.71 23.48
N GLU A 172 -22.40 -24.00 23.03
CA GLU A 172 -23.77 -24.22 23.51
C GLU A 172 -24.44 -25.39 22.76
N THR A 173 -23.98 -26.63 23.00
CA THR A 173 -24.90 -27.79 23.03
C THR A 173 -24.38 -28.89 23.97
N PRO A 174 -24.38 -28.68 25.30
CA PRO A 174 -24.42 -29.77 26.24
C PRO A 174 -25.86 -30.31 26.35
N GLY A 175 -26.10 -31.46 25.73
CA GLY A 175 -27.13 -32.38 26.21
C GLY A 175 -28.56 -32.17 25.70
N LYS A 176 -28.97 -33.04 24.76
CA LYS A 176 -30.30 -33.67 24.71
C LYS A 176 -30.31 -34.81 23.66
N ARG A 177 -29.47 -35.83 23.88
CA ARG A 177 -29.78 -37.20 23.46
C ARG A 177 -29.98 -37.96 24.77
N GLY A 178 -31.19 -37.99 25.30
CA GLY A 178 -32.24 -38.85 24.77
C GLY A 178 -32.25 -40.12 25.61
N ALA A 179 -32.56 -39.95 26.89
CA ALA A 179 -32.83 -41.04 27.82
C ALA A 179 -34.30 -41.43 27.66
N THR A 180 -34.60 -42.31 26.71
CA THR A 180 -35.86 -43.07 26.66
C THR A 180 -35.64 -44.32 25.83
N GLU A 181 -35.43 -45.45 26.47
CA GLU A 181 -36.16 -46.70 26.18
C GLU A 181 -35.71 -47.79 27.15
N GLY A 182 -36.49 -47.92 28.21
CA GLY A 182 -36.51 -49.13 29.02
C GLY A 182 -37.52 -50.12 28.48
N SER A 183 -37.23 -51.40 28.75
CA SER A 183 -38.18 -52.39 29.28
C SER A 183 -39.32 -52.91 28.39
N SER A 184 -39.10 -54.09 27.80
CA SER A 184 -39.97 -55.29 27.96
C SER A 184 -39.21 -56.48 27.33
N GLY A 185 -39.00 -57.64 27.94
CA GLY A 185 -39.89 -58.43 28.77
C GLY A 185 -40.65 -59.42 27.88
N GLY A 186 -40.10 -60.62 27.62
CA GLY A 186 -40.73 -61.61 26.74
C GLY A 186 -40.15 -63.03 26.85
N VAL A 187 -40.93 -63.92 27.47
CA VAL A 187 -40.74 -65.32 27.87
C VAL A 187 -40.76 -66.35 26.69
N ARG A 188 -39.93 -67.44 26.79
CA ARG A 188 -39.97 -68.88 26.30
C ARG A 188 -40.67 -69.28 24.96
N PRO A 189 -40.56 -70.51 24.37
CA PRO A 189 -39.96 -71.82 24.77
C PRO A 189 -38.95 -72.35 23.68
N SER A 190 -38.27 -73.51 23.74
CA SER A 190 -38.61 -74.90 24.15
C SER A 190 -37.36 -75.67 24.56
#